data_AF-A0A848GI07-F1
#
_entry.id   AF-A0A848GI07-F1
#
_cell.length_a   1.000
_cell.length_b   1.000
_cell.length_c   1.000
_cell.angle_alpha   90.00
_cell.angle_beta   90.00
_cell.angle_gamma   90.00
#
_symmetry.space_group_name_H-M   'P 1'
#
loop_
_entity.id
_entity.type
_entity.pdbx_description
1 polymer ?
#
loop_
_entity_poly.entity_id
_entity_poly.type
_entity_poly.pdbx_seq_one_letter_code
_entity_poly.pdbx_strand_id
1 'polypeptide(L)'
;MHPSIFQFTYLTPVEEADPFIPLHRFCDLMPLSEVRKTLNTWLTETLSAEDTIYEDTTERAQLLLTYNQLLSLFDAVYNITYNH
;
A
#
# COMPACT_ATOMS: atom_id res chain seq x y z
N MET A 1 -25.78 7.65 -9.10
CA MET A 1 -25.00 6.48 -8.62
C MET A 1 -23.55 6.90 -8.60
N HIS A 2 -22.95 7.09 -7.42
CA HIS A 2 -21.50 7.27 -7.32
C HIS A 2 -20.82 5.95 -7.71
N PRO A 3 -19.84 5.93 -8.61
CA PRO A 3 -19.06 4.73 -8.83
C PRO A 3 -18.35 4.39 -7.52
N SER A 4 -18.47 3.15 -7.08
CA SER A 4 -17.68 2.62 -5.98
C SER A 4 -16.20 2.79 -6.32
N ILE A 5 -15.50 3.58 -5.50
CA ILE A 5 -14.05 3.84 -5.62
C ILE A 5 -13.21 2.57 -5.35
N PHE A 6 -13.85 1.48 -4.93
CA PHE A 6 -13.24 0.20 -4.60
C PHE A 6 -13.53 -0.86 -5.66
N GLN A 7 -13.31 -0.54 -6.94
CA GLN A 7 -13.11 -1.60 -7.93
C GLN A 7 -11.70 -2.17 -7.70
N PHE A 8 -11.62 -3.37 -7.11
CA PHE A 8 -10.43 -4.20 -7.19
C PHE A 8 -10.16 -4.46 -8.68
N THR A 9 -9.30 -3.63 -9.25
CA THR A 9 -8.87 -3.72 -10.62
C THR A 9 -7.55 -4.44 -10.60
N TYR A 10 -7.58 -5.70 -11.03
CA TYR A 10 -6.37 -6.37 -11.49
C TYR A 10 -5.76 -5.55 -12.63
N LEU A 11 -4.47 -5.74 -12.88
CA LEU A 11 -3.80 -5.13 -14.01
C LEU A 11 -4.57 -5.49 -15.29
N THR A 12 -4.77 -4.51 -16.17
CA THR A 12 -5.28 -4.78 -17.52
C THR A 12 -4.24 -5.59 -18.30
N PRO A 13 -4.62 -6.31 -19.38
CA PRO A 13 -3.64 -7.05 -20.18
C PRO A 13 -2.47 -6.21 -20.71
N VAL A 14 -2.69 -4.90 -20.90
CA VAL A 14 -1.64 -3.94 -21.28
C VAL A 14 -0.68 -3.69 -20.13
N GLU A 15 -1.20 -3.49 -18.91
CA GLU A 15 -0.39 -3.27 -17.71
C GLU A 15 0.29 -4.56 -17.22
N GLU A 16 -0.25 -5.74 -17.52
CA GLU A 16 0.43 -7.03 -17.32
C GLU A 16 1.62 -7.19 -18.27
N ALA A 17 1.49 -6.74 -19.52
CA ALA A 17 2.55 -6.78 -20.52
C ALA A 17 3.65 -5.73 -20.26
N ASP A 18 3.29 -4.58 -19.67
CA ASP A 18 4.23 -3.56 -19.24
C ASP A 18 3.92 -3.07 -17.81
N PRO A 19 4.59 -3.66 -16.79
CA PRO A 19 4.35 -3.32 -15.40
C PRO A 19 4.88 -1.94 -15.02
N PHE A 20 5.66 -1.27 -15.86
CA PHE A 20 6.08 0.10 -15.56
C PHE A 20 4.92 1.08 -15.66
N ILE A 21 3.94 0.83 -16.54
CA ILE A 21 2.73 1.67 -16.69
C ILE A 21 2.03 1.91 -15.34
N PRO A 22 1.58 0.87 -14.61
CA PRO A 22 0.90 1.07 -13.33
C PRO A 22 1.83 1.63 -12.25
N LEU A 23 3.13 1.33 -12.28
CA LEU A 23 4.11 1.86 -11.32
C LEU A 23 4.31 3.37 -11.49
N HIS A 24 4.51 3.84 -12.73
CA HIS A 24 4.59 5.27 -13.04
C HIS A 24 3.31 6.00 -12.63
N ARG A 25 2.13 5.46 -13.03
CA ARG A 25 0.85 6.04 -12.64
C ARG A 25 0.69 6.15 -11.12
N PHE A 26 1.07 5.11 -10.38
CA PHE A 26 1.03 5.13 -8.93
C PHE A 26 1.92 6.22 -8.34
N CYS A 27 3.17 6.29 -8.80
CA CYS A 27 4.18 7.25 -8.37
C CYS A 27 3.81 8.71 -8.71
N ASP A 28 3.08 8.94 -9.80
CA ASP A 28 2.59 10.27 -10.20
C ASP A 28 1.40 10.72 -9.35
N LEU A 29 0.51 9.80 -9.01
CA LEU A 29 -0.72 10.09 -8.26
C LEU A 29 -0.50 10.19 -6.76
N MET A 30 0.46 9.44 -6.23
CA MET A 30 0.76 9.39 -4.81
C MET A 30 2.22 9.77 -4.59
N PRO A 31 2.54 10.82 -3.83
CA PRO A 31 3.91 11.07 -3.39
C PRO A 31 4.32 10.07 -2.30
N LEU A 32 5.58 9.61 -2.30
CA LEU A 32 6.08 8.61 -1.33
C LEU A 32 5.84 9.03 0.13
N SER A 33 5.98 10.32 0.44
CA SER A 33 5.72 10.86 1.77
C SER A 33 4.27 10.64 2.21
N GLU A 34 3.31 10.82 1.31
CA GLU A 34 1.89 10.62 1.60
C GLU A 34 1.55 9.14 1.72
N VAL A 35 2.18 8.27 0.93
CA VAL A 35 2.03 6.81 1.07
C VAL A 35 2.50 6.36 2.46
N ARG A 36 3.71 6.76 2.87
CA ARG A 36 4.26 6.41 4.20
C ARG A 36 3.39 6.93 5.33
N LYS A 37 2.93 8.18 5.22
CA LYS A 37 2.01 8.78 6.19
C LYS A 37 0.71 8.00 6.30
N THR A 38 0.10 7.64 5.16
CA THR A 38 -1.15 6.87 5.10
C THR A 38 -1.00 5.50 5.74
N LEU A 39 0.07 4.76 5.41
CA LEU A 39 0.35 3.46 6.02
C LEU A 39 0.54 3.57 7.54
N ASN A 40 1.24 4.60 8.01
CA ASN A 40 1.44 4.82 9.43
C ASN A 40 0.12 5.14 10.15
N THR A 41 -0.74 5.96 9.53
CA THR A 41 -2.10 6.22 10.06
C THR A 41 -2.89 4.91 10.16
N TRP A 42 -2.94 4.11 9.10
CA TRP A 42 -3.66 2.83 9.12
C TRP A 42 -3.14 1.87 10.18
N LEU A 43 -1.82 1.75 10.32
CA LEU A 43 -1.22 0.93 11.38
C LEU A 43 -1.62 1.44 12.77
N THR A 44 -1.54 2.74 13.00
CA THR A 44 -1.85 3.36 14.29
C THR A 44 -3.31 3.17 14.66
N GLU A 45 -4.23 3.43 13.73
CA GLU A 45 -5.67 3.25 13.92
C GLU A 45 -6.00 1.78 14.19
N THR A 46 -5.44 0.87 13.40
CA THR A 46 -5.65 -0.57 13.56
C THR A 46 -5.13 -1.08 14.91
N LEU A 47 -3.98 -0.61 15.39
CA LEU A 47 -3.44 -1.01 16.68
C LEU A 47 -4.15 -0.37 17.88
N SER A 48 -4.86 0.74 17.66
CA SER A 48 -5.53 1.52 18.71
C SER A 48 -7.04 1.30 18.76
N ALA A 49 -7.62 0.60 17.79
CA ALA A 49 -9.05 0.33 17.77
C ALA A 49 -9.41 -0.60 18.94
N GLU A 50 -10.35 -0.14 19.77
CA GLU A 50 -10.80 -0.86 20.98
C GLU A 50 -11.49 -2.19 20.63
N ASP A 51 -12.06 -2.29 19.43
CA ASP A 51 -12.73 -3.50 18.90
C ASP A 51 -11.76 -4.53 18.30
N THR A 52 -10.54 -4.12 17.96
CA THR A 52 -9.47 -5.04 17.55
C THR A 52 -8.77 -5.55 18.79
N ILE A 53 -9.42 -6.48 19.49
CA ILE A 53 -8.70 -7.32 20.43
C ILE A 53 -7.84 -8.25 19.56
N TYR A 54 -6.61 -7.84 19.28
CA TYR A 54 -5.56 -8.76 18.86
C TYR A 54 -5.27 -9.68 20.05
N GLU A 55 -6.20 -10.61 20.31
CA GLU A 55 -6.09 -11.61 21.37
C GLU A 55 -4.85 -12.49 21.15
N ASP A 56 -4.41 -12.60 19.89
CA ASP A 56 -3.23 -13.34 19.48
C ASP A 56 -2.06 -12.40 19.12
N THR A 57 -0.95 -12.55 19.85
CA THR A 57 0.35 -11.94 19.54
C THR A 57 0.80 -12.17 18.09
N THR A 58 0.35 -13.26 17.46
CA THR A 58 0.66 -13.63 16.07
C THR A 58 0.05 -12.65 15.08
N GLU A 59 -1.20 -12.23 15.27
CA GLU A 59 -1.87 -11.31 14.35
C GLU A 59 -1.24 -9.91 14.39
N ARG A 60 -0.87 -9.44 15.58
CA ARG A 60 -0.13 -8.17 15.74
C ARG A 60 1.24 -8.24 15.06
N ALA A 61 1.95 -9.37 15.20
CA ALA A 61 3.24 -9.58 14.54
C ALA A 61 3.08 -9.60 13.01
N GLN A 62 2.05 -10.26 12.49
CA GLN A 62 1.75 -10.32 11.06
C GLN A 62 1.40 -8.94 10.50
N LEU A 63 0.63 -8.12 11.22
CA LEU A 63 0.33 -6.74 10.85
C LEU A 63 1.60 -5.90 10.73
N LEU A 64 2.47 -5.93 11.75
CA LEU A 64 3.74 -5.19 11.74
C LEU A 64 4.66 -5.65 10.62
N LEU A 65 4.73 -6.97 10.37
CA LEU A 65 5.51 -7.53 9.26
C LEU A 65 4.97 -6.98 7.93
N THR A 66 3.66 -7.02 7.73
CA THR A 66 3.00 -6.56 6.50
C THR A 66 3.25 -5.07 6.26
N TYR A 67 3.11 -4.24 7.30
CA TYR A 67 3.43 -2.81 7.25
C TYR A 67 4.88 -2.57 6.79
N ASN A 68 5.85 -3.27 7.38
CA ASN A 68 7.26 -3.11 7.01
C ASN A 68 7.57 -3.56 5.57
N GLN A 69 6.94 -4.66 5.13
CA GLN A 69 7.08 -5.13 3.75
C GLN A 69 6.49 -4.13 2.76
N LEU A 70 5.32 -3.55 3.06
CA LEU A 70 4.70 -2.53 2.22
C LEU A 70 5.57 -1.28 2.11
N LEU A 71 6.10 -0.76 3.22
CA LEU A 71 7.03 0.37 3.19
C LEU A 71 8.23 0.11 2.28
N SER A 72 8.85 -1.06 2.44
CA SER A 72 10.03 -1.44 1.65
C SER A 72 9.69 -1.60 0.17
N LEU A 73 8.53 -2.18 -0.15
CA LEU A 73 8.05 -2.34 -1.51
C LEU A 73 7.78 -0.99 -2.18
N PHE A 74 7.10 -0.07 -1.48
CA PHE A 74 6.86 1.26 -2.03
C PHE A 74 8.17 2.00 -2.24
N ASP A 75 9.09 2.00 -1.29
CA ASP A 75 10.42 2.60 -1.47
C ASP A 75 11.14 2.04 -2.71
N ALA A 76 11.08 0.73 -2.94
CA ALA A 76 11.62 0.11 -4.15
C ALA A 76 10.93 0.60 -5.42
N VAL A 77 9.59 0.70 -5.41
CA VAL A 77 8.80 1.21 -6.54
C VAL A 77 9.21 2.63 -6.93
N TYR A 78 9.32 3.57 -5.96
CA TYR A 78 9.76 4.94 -6.29
C TYR A 78 11.20 4.98 -6.80
N ASN A 79 12.09 4.15 -6.23
CA ASN A 79 13.46 4.08 -6.71
C ASN A 79 13.54 3.56 -8.15
N ILE A 80 12.78 2.53 -8.49
CA ILE A 80 12.68 2.02 -9.87
C ILE A 80 12.12 3.11 -10.79
N THR A 81 11.07 3.82 -10.37
CA THR A 81 10.41 4.82 -11.22
C THR A 81 11.25 6.07 -11.47
N TYR A 82 11.96 6.58 -10.45
CA TYR A 82 12.59 7.91 -10.50
C TYR A 82 14.11 7.92 -10.47
N ASN A 83 14.78 6.80 -10.16
CA ASN A 83 16.25 6.73 -10.09
C ASN A 83 16.88 5.86 -11.21
N HIS A 84 16.15 5.63 -12.31
CA HIS A 84 16.65 5.00 -13.53
C HIS A 84 16.99 6.01 -14.63
#